data_AF-A0AAU5GUR1-F1
#
_entry.id   AF-A0AAU5GUR1-F1
#
_cell.length_a   1.000
_cell.length_b   1.000
_cell.length_c   1.000
_cell.angle_alpha   90.00
_cell.angle_beta   90.00
_cell.angle_gamma   90.00
#
_symmetry.space_group_name_H-M   'P 1'
#
loop_
_entity.id
_entity.type
_entity.pdbx_description
1 polymer ?
#
loop_
_entity_poly.entity_id
_entity_poly.type
_entity_poly.pdbx_seq_one_letter_code
_entity_poly.pdbx_strand_id
1 'polypeptide(L)'
;MEQREESTPAAGLLIAALAAATAFGVWLHGARPGLYGAFEGERDWSLLYADLPCMLIGLPALTLAVWTLTRGALRRRLGRGARGLASGTVAVVVLLALAWACLAWLGARVDWVSPQ
;
A
#
# COMPACT_ATOMS: atom_id res chain seq x y z
N MET A 1 25.54 7.85 -21.75
CA MET A 1 24.87 8.44 -20.55
C MET A 1 23.47 7.82 -20.34
N GLU A 2 23.05 6.84 -21.16
CA GLU A 2 21.69 6.28 -21.16
C GLU A 2 21.28 5.41 -19.95
N GLN A 3 22.20 4.72 -19.27
CA GLN A 3 21.84 3.83 -18.13
C GLN A 3 21.18 4.56 -16.93
N ARG A 4 21.20 5.89 -16.93
CA ARG A 4 20.83 6.73 -15.78
C ARG A 4 19.35 7.10 -15.75
N GLU A 5 18.69 7.10 -16.90
CA GLU A 5 17.26 7.41 -17.03
C GLU A 5 16.39 6.16 -16.88
N GLU A 6 16.89 4.97 -17.21
CA GLU A 6 16.14 3.71 -17.12
C GLU A 6 15.91 3.21 -15.68
N SER A 7 16.85 3.47 -14.77
CA SER A 7 16.78 2.94 -13.39
C SER A 7 15.71 3.58 -12.51
N THR A 8 15.35 4.84 -12.79
CA THR A 8 14.33 5.58 -12.03
C THR A 8 12.89 5.09 -12.30
N PRO A 9 12.44 4.94 -13.57
CA PRO A 9 11.14 4.40 -13.89
C PRO A 9 11.03 2.93 -13.47
N ALA A 10 12.09 2.13 -13.63
CA ALA A 10 12.12 0.74 -13.14
C ALA A 10 11.90 0.66 -11.62
N ALA A 11 12.57 1.52 -10.84
CA ALA A 11 12.38 1.57 -9.39
C ALA A 11 10.96 2.00 -8.99
N GLY A 12 10.37 2.96 -9.71
CA GLY A 12 8.98 3.37 -9.49
C GLY A 12 8.01 2.25 -9.77
N LEU A 13 8.20 1.51 -10.88
CA LEU A 13 7.37 0.37 -11.24
C LEU A 13 7.46 -0.76 -10.20
N LEU A 14 8.67 -1.06 -9.71
CA LEU A 14 8.87 -2.05 -8.65
C LEU A 14 8.15 -1.64 -7.35
N ILE A 15 8.24 -0.38 -6.94
CA ILE A 15 7.53 0.12 -5.75
C ILE A 15 6.02 0.01 -5.94
N ALA A 16 5.50 0.37 -7.12
CA ALA A 16 4.08 0.24 -7.43
C ALA A 16 3.62 -1.22 -7.37
N ALA A 17 4.37 -2.13 -7.98
CA ALA A 17 4.07 -3.55 -7.99
C ALA A 17 4.09 -4.16 -6.58
N LEU A 18 5.11 -3.84 -5.77
CA LEU A 18 5.21 -4.30 -4.38
C LEU A 18 4.07 -3.74 -3.53
N ALA A 19 3.74 -2.45 -3.68
CA ALA A 19 2.63 -1.84 -2.96
C ALA A 19 1.28 -2.47 -3.33
N ALA A 20 1.06 -2.77 -4.62
CA ALA A 20 -0.16 -3.40 -5.09
C ALA A 20 -0.28 -4.84 -4.58
N ALA A 21 0.81 -5.61 -4.62
CA ALA A 21 0.85 -6.96 -4.06
C ALA A 21 0.61 -6.97 -2.55
N THR A 22 1.16 -5.98 -1.83
CA THR A 22 0.94 -5.81 -0.39
C THR A 22 -0.51 -5.45 -0.09
N ALA A 23 -1.09 -4.50 -0.84
CA ALA A 23 -2.49 -4.12 -0.70
C ALA A 23 -3.43 -5.32 -0.94
N PHE A 24 -3.18 -6.09 -2.00
CA PHE A 24 -3.92 -7.31 -2.29
C PHE A 24 -3.78 -8.35 -1.16
N GLY A 25 -2.57 -8.56 -0.63
CA GLY A 25 -2.33 -9.48 0.47
C GLY A 25 -3.04 -9.07 1.77
N VAL A 26 -2.98 -7.79 2.12
CA VAL A 26 -3.68 -7.21 3.30
C VAL A 26 -5.19 -7.38 3.16
N TRP A 27 -5.73 -7.04 1.99
CA TRP A 27 -7.15 -7.22 1.70
C TRP A 27 -7.55 -8.69 1.81
N LEU A 28 -6.79 -9.61 1.20
CA LEU A 28 -7.12 -11.04 1.20
C LEU A 28 -7.07 -11.65 2.61
N HIS A 29 -6.20 -11.13 3.48
CA HIS A 29 -6.15 -11.52 4.88
C HIS A 29 -7.33 -10.96 5.69
N GLY A 30 -7.60 -9.65 5.61
CA GLY A 30 -8.60 -8.98 6.44
C GLY A 30 -10.04 -9.11 5.95
N ALA A 31 -10.28 -9.26 4.65
CA ALA A 31 -11.63 -9.35 4.07
C ALA A 31 -12.23 -10.76 4.12
N ARG A 32 -11.40 -11.80 4.35
CA ARG A 32 -11.85 -13.19 4.38
C ARG A 32 -13.02 -13.45 5.35
N PRO A 33 -12.96 -13.01 6.63
CA PRO A 33 -14.05 -13.25 7.56
C PRO A 33 -15.38 -12.62 7.10
N GLY A 34 -15.37 -11.35 6.67
CA GLY A 34 -16.59 -10.64 6.22
C GLY A 34 -17.18 -11.12 4.88
N LEU A 35 -16.39 -11.84 4.06
CA LEU A 35 -16.86 -12.44 2.81
C LEU A 35 -17.43 -13.86 2.97
N TYR A 36 -17.06 -14.57 4.03
CA TYR A 36 -17.45 -15.98 4.23
C TYR A 36 -18.34 -16.21 5.46
N GLY A 37 -18.43 -15.28 6.40
CA GLY A 37 -19.16 -15.48 7.65
C GLY A 37 -19.83 -14.21 8.15
N ALA A 38 -21.11 -14.05 7.78
CA ALA A 38 -22.09 -13.37 8.62
C ALA A 38 -23.22 -14.35 8.90
N PHE A 39 -23.67 -14.41 10.16
CA PHE A 39 -24.90 -15.12 10.50
C PHE A 39 -26.04 -14.53 9.64
N GLU A 40 -26.88 -15.39 9.06
CA GLU A 40 -27.92 -15.11 8.04
C GLU A 40 -27.46 -15.06 6.57
N GLY A 41 -26.16 -15.14 6.26
CA GLY A 41 -25.67 -15.13 4.87
C GLY A 41 -25.53 -13.72 4.27
N GLU A 42 -25.60 -12.69 5.12
CA GLU A 42 -25.45 -11.29 4.74
C GLU A 42 -23.98 -11.01 4.35
N ARG A 43 -23.68 -11.09 3.06
CA ARG A 43 -22.33 -10.86 2.54
C ARG A 43 -22.07 -9.37 2.33
N ASP A 44 -21.04 -8.84 3.00
CA ASP A 44 -20.64 -7.45 2.78
C ASP A 44 -19.85 -7.30 1.47
N TRP A 45 -20.57 -6.97 0.40
CA TRP A 45 -20.00 -6.70 -0.92
C TRP A 45 -19.18 -5.41 -0.97
N SER A 46 -19.30 -4.51 0.01
CA SER A 46 -18.50 -3.28 0.06
C SER A 46 -17.01 -3.59 0.23
N LEU A 47 -16.67 -4.69 0.91
CA LEU A 47 -15.29 -5.18 1.02
C LEU A 47 -14.68 -5.47 -0.35
N LEU A 48 -15.48 -5.99 -1.29
CA LEU A 48 -15.03 -6.33 -2.63
C LEU A 48 -15.07 -5.13 -3.58
N TYR A 49 -16.14 -4.34 -3.56
CA TYR A 49 -16.35 -3.28 -4.56
C TYR A 49 -15.86 -1.90 -4.14
N ALA A 50 -15.67 -1.63 -2.85
CA ALA A 50 -15.16 -0.37 -2.34
C ALA A 50 -13.75 -0.53 -1.76
N ASP A 51 -13.57 -1.43 -0.79
CA ASP A 51 -12.29 -1.54 -0.06
C ASP A 51 -11.18 -2.13 -0.94
N LEU A 52 -11.45 -3.16 -1.77
CA LEU A 52 -10.44 -3.72 -2.68
C LEU A 52 -9.90 -2.67 -3.67
N PRO A 53 -10.71 -1.99 -4.51
CA PRO A 53 -10.17 -1.01 -5.45
C PRO A 53 -9.52 0.18 -4.73
N CYS A 54 -10.06 0.60 -3.59
CA CYS A 54 -9.47 1.66 -2.78
C CYS A 54 -8.07 1.28 -2.28
N MET A 55 -7.88 0.07 -1.73
CA MET A 55 -6.58 -0.40 -1.28
C MET A 55 -5.63 -0.64 -2.46
N LEU A 56 -6.11 -1.30 -3.53
CA LEU A 56 -5.28 -1.68 -4.67
C LEU A 56 -4.72 -0.47 -5.43
N ILE A 57 -5.44 0.66 -5.44
CA ILE A 57 -5.00 1.91 -6.10
C ILE A 57 -4.37 2.88 -5.08
N GLY A 58 -4.99 3.02 -3.91
CA GLY A 58 -4.59 3.99 -2.88
C GLY A 58 -3.22 3.71 -2.28
N LEU A 59 -2.92 2.44 -1.95
CA LEU A 59 -1.62 2.07 -1.37
C LEU A 59 -0.46 2.37 -2.34
N PRO A 60 -0.49 1.91 -3.61
CA PRO A 60 0.54 2.25 -4.58
C PRO A 60 0.65 3.75 -4.83
N ALA A 61 -0.47 4.45 -5.00
CA ALA A 61 -0.48 5.88 -5.28
C ALA A 61 0.17 6.68 -4.14
N LEU A 62 -0.20 6.42 -2.89
CA LEU A 62 0.37 7.11 -1.72
C LEU A 62 1.85 6.76 -1.54
N THR A 63 2.22 5.49 -1.69
CA THR A 63 3.62 5.06 -1.56
C THR A 63 4.51 5.74 -2.61
N LEU A 64 4.04 5.80 -3.86
CA LEU A 64 4.73 6.50 -4.94
C LEU A 64 4.79 8.02 -4.72
N ALA A 65 3.69 8.63 -4.26
CA ALA A 65 3.65 10.07 -3.97
C ALA A 65 4.69 10.44 -2.91
N VAL A 66 4.74 9.70 -1.79
CA VAL A 66 5.72 9.98 -0.73
C VAL A 66 7.15 9.70 -1.21
N TRP A 67 7.37 8.64 -1.99
CA TRP A 67 8.69 8.33 -2.53
C TRP A 67 9.21 9.41 -3.49
N THR A 68 8.37 9.89 -4.41
CA THR A 68 8.70 10.96 -5.36
C THR A 68 8.96 12.28 -4.64
N LEU A 69 8.13 12.63 -3.65
CA LEU A 69 8.31 13.80 -2.79
C LEU A 69 9.63 13.74 -2.00
N THR A 70 9.91 12.60 -1.37
CA THR A 70 11.15 12.37 -0.60
C THR A 70 12.37 12.49 -1.50
N ARG A 71 12.33 11.89 -2.70
CA ARG A 71 13.40 12.08 -3.68
C ARG A 71 13.53 13.56 -4.06
N GLY A 72 12.44 14.28 -4.32
CA GLY A 72 12.46 15.70 -4.66
C GLY A 72 13.13 16.54 -3.57
N ALA A 73 12.73 16.35 -2.31
CA ALA A 73 13.25 17.06 -1.14
C ALA A 73 14.75 16.78 -0.91
N LEU A 74 15.18 15.53 -1.03
CA LEU A 74 16.57 15.13 -0.80
C LEU A 74 17.50 15.46 -1.97
N ARG A 75 16.96 15.87 -3.13
CA ARG A 75 17.75 16.19 -4.34
C ARG A 75 18.77 17.30 -4.11
N ARG A 76 18.47 18.24 -3.21
CA ARG A 76 19.34 19.39 -2.89
C ARG A 76 20.28 19.17 -1.71
N ARG A 77 20.09 18.10 -0.91
CA ARG A 77 20.77 17.94 0.39
C ARG A 77 21.73 16.74 0.49
N LEU A 78 21.56 15.69 -0.33
CA LEU A 78 22.35 14.47 -0.21
C LEU A 78 23.04 14.03 -1.50
N GLY A 79 24.17 13.34 -1.34
CA GLY A 79 24.82 12.57 -2.39
C GLY A 79 23.91 11.47 -2.96
N ARG A 80 24.17 11.08 -4.21
CA ARG A 80 23.29 10.19 -4.99
C ARG A 80 22.97 8.85 -4.32
N GLY A 81 23.96 8.19 -3.72
CA GLY A 81 23.76 6.90 -3.05
C GLY A 81 22.88 7.00 -1.80
N ALA A 82 23.17 7.97 -0.94
CA ALA A 82 22.40 8.20 0.28
C ALA A 82 20.93 8.59 0.00
N ARG A 83 20.67 9.31 -1.09
CA ARG A 83 19.31 9.62 -1.55
C ARG A 83 18.53 8.38 -1.98
N GLY A 84 19.18 7.45 -2.68
CA GLY A 84 18.57 6.17 -3.08
C GLY A 84 18.12 5.37 -1.88
N LEU A 85 19.04 5.13 -0.93
CA LEU A 85 18.77 4.46 0.33
C LEU A 85 17.68 5.15 1.14
N ALA A 86 17.82 6.45 1.41
CA ALA A 86 16.83 7.18 2.22
C ALA A 86 15.43 7.16 1.59
N SER A 87 15.32 7.35 0.26
CA SER A 87 14.01 7.28 -0.41
C SER A 87 13.43 5.87 -0.40
N GLY A 88 14.26 4.83 -0.55
CA GLY A 88 13.82 3.43 -0.45
C GLY A 88 13.33 3.09 0.95
N THR A 89 14.08 3.48 1.99
CA THR A 89 13.68 3.30 3.39
C THR A 89 12.36 3.99 3.67
N VAL A 90 12.18 5.24 3.24
CA VAL A 90 10.91 5.96 3.43
C VAL A 90 9.77 5.25 2.71
N ALA A 91 9.96 4.77 1.48
CA ALA A 91 8.92 4.01 0.76
C ALA A 91 8.52 2.74 1.52
N VAL A 92 9.48 2.00 2.07
CA VAL A 92 9.21 0.79 2.86
C VAL A 92 8.46 1.13 4.14
N VAL A 93 8.89 2.17 4.88
CA VAL A 93 8.21 2.60 6.11
C VAL A 93 6.78 3.04 5.84
N VAL A 94 6.55 3.82 4.78
CA VAL A 94 5.21 4.25 4.36
C VAL A 94 4.36 3.05 3.98
N LEU A 95 4.91 2.10 3.20
CA LEU A 95 4.20 0.90 2.79
C LEU A 95 3.77 0.05 4.00
N LEU A 96 4.67 -0.16 4.97
CA LEU A 96 4.36 -0.89 6.20
C LEU A 96 3.30 -0.18 7.04
N ALA A 97 3.40 1.15 7.18
CA ALA A 97 2.42 1.95 7.91
C ALA A 97 1.02 1.90 7.26
N LEU A 98 0.95 2.00 5.93
CA LEU A 98 -0.30 1.89 5.18
C LEU A 98 -0.88 0.48 5.25
N ALA A 99 -0.05 -0.56 5.13
CA ALA A 99 -0.47 -1.95 5.28
C ALA A 99 -1.06 -2.21 6.66
N TRP A 100 -0.39 -1.73 7.71
CA TRP A 100 -0.89 -1.82 9.08
C TRP A 100 -2.21 -1.06 9.27
N ALA A 101 -2.32 0.18 8.76
CA ALA A 101 -3.55 0.96 8.83
C ALA A 101 -4.72 0.26 8.11
N CYS A 102 -4.46 -0.38 6.96
CA CYS A 102 -5.46 -1.16 6.24
C CYS A 102 -5.90 -2.41 7.01
N LEU A 103 -4.98 -3.11 7.67
CA LEU A 103 -5.32 -4.23 8.56
C LEU A 103 -6.17 -3.77 9.75
N ALA A 104 -5.79 -2.66 10.40
CA ALA A 104 -6.54 -2.09 11.51
C ALA A 104 -7.95 -1.64 11.08
N TRP A 105 -8.07 -1.04 9.89
CA TRP A 105 -9.36 -0.66 9.30
C TRP A 105 -10.24 -1.88 9.02
N LEU A 106 -9.70 -2.92 8.39
CA LEU A 106 -10.45 -4.14 8.10
C LEU A 106 -10.86 -4.87 9.38
N GLY A 107 -9.98 -4.95 10.38
CA GLY A 107 -10.30 -5.51 11.69
C GLY A 107 -11.48 -4.77 12.34
N ALA A 108 -11.40 -3.44 12.46
CA ALA A 108 -12.47 -2.64 13.01
C ALA A 108 -13.80 -2.77 12.23
N ARG A 109 -13.74 -2.93 10.90
CA ARG A 109 -14.93 -3.10 10.05
C ARG A 109 -15.57 -4.47 10.23
N VAL A 110 -14.78 -5.54 10.31
CA VAL A 110 -15.28 -6.90 10.53
C VAL A 110 -15.86 -7.04 11.94
N ASP A 111 -15.19 -6.52 12.96
CA ASP A 111 -15.65 -6.58 14.36
C ASP A 111 -16.97 -5.83 14.56
N TRP A 112 -17.20 -4.73 13.82
CA TRP A 112 -18.46 -3.98 13.87
C TRP A 112 -19.66 -4.77 13.31
N VAL A 113 -19.44 -5.60 12.30
CA VAL A 113 -20.50 -6.37 11.63
C VAL A 113 -20.85 -7.64 12.40
N SER A 114 -19.89 -8.19 13.13
CA SER A 114 -20.07 -9.39 13.97
C SER A 114 -19.66 -9.11 15.42
N PRO A 115 -20.50 -8.41 16.20
CA PRO A 115 -20.30 -8.35 17.65
C PRO A 115 -20.41 -9.78 18.20
N GLN A 116 -19.30 -10.25 18.81
CA GLN A 116 -19.24 -11.52 19.54
C GLN A 116 -20.24 -11.51 20.70
#